data_AF-A0A2U1KHC3-F1
#
_entry.id   AF-A0A2U1KHC3-F1
#
_cell.length_a   1.000
_cell.length_b   1.000
_cell.length_c   1.000
_cell.angle_alpha   90.00
_cell.angle_beta   90.00
_cell.angle_gamma   90.00
#
_symmetry.space_group_name_H-M   'P 1'
#
loop_
_entity.id
_entity.type
_entity.pdbx_description
1 polymer ?
#
loop_
_entity_poly.entity_id
_entity_poly.type
_entity_poly.pdbx_seq_one_letter_code
_entity_poly.pdbx_strand_id
1 'polypeptide(L)'
;MSSSWTCSSCTFINPNSLKPTCQICSNSEPTSQFSSSSKPTSNLEKWSCKACTFLNPYKLSSCEICGTRNSSFLSNLNLDDQELELGSKGVGNVFLPLLQKCSNVSSSTNKRKVGDDLVDVDNEVVYLGASRGVKSSNKKAVDFVTVDDDAFDLGGSRDIKSAGKALVGCDDTRAKEDLRTLKILSYNVWFAENIELRIRMRAIGDIIQLHSPDVICLQEVTPNIYAIFQRTNWWKSYKCSVSYDKAMTRPYFCMQLSKLPVKSFGCKQFSYSAMGRELCIAEVSTQGDTPLVVATSHLESPCPGPPKWDQMYSKERVRQANEAVDFLKKNPNAILCGDMNWDDKLDGEFPLPDGWIDAWTELKPKEIGWTYDTKANLMLSANWKLQKRLDRFLISLRDFKAESINMVGTERIPEVTYMKQRKGKPDLELPVLPSDHFGLLLTLAAR
;
A
#
# COMPACT_ATOMS: atom_id res chain seq x y z
N MET A 1 -53.23 6.32 26.36
CA MET A 1 -51.84 6.15 25.88
C MET A 1 -51.65 7.14 24.75
N SER A 2 -50.71 8.10 24.87
CA SER A 2 -50.44 9.03 23.77
C SER A 2 -49.68 8.28 22.68
N SER A 3 -50.25 8.21 21.48
CA SER A 3 -49.56 7.69 20.32
C SER A 3 -48.40 8.61 19.95
N SER A 4 -47.23 8.02 19.68
CA SER A 4 -46.03 8.71 19.22
C SER A 4 -45.67 8.24 17.81
N TRP A 5 -45.15 9.12 16.96
CA TRP A 5 -44.72 8.78 15.60
C TRP A 5 -43.27 9.21 15.34
N THR A 6 -42.57 8.44 14.50
CA THR A 6 -41.15 8.69 14.20
C THR A 6 -41.02 9.50 12.91
N CYS A 7 -40.30 10.61 12.94
CA CYS A 7 -40.06 11.44 11.77
C CYS A 7 -39.16 10.71 10.77
N SER A 8 -39.62 10.55 9.54
CA SER A 8 -38.85 9.88 8.47
C SER A 8 -37.63 10.67 8.00
N SER A 9 -37.57 11.99 8.26
CA SER A 9 -36.46 12.84 7.82
C SER A 9 -35.33 12.97 8.84
N CYS A 10 -35.63 13.03 10.14
CA CYS A 10 -34.61 13.21 11.18
C CYS A 10 -34.63 12.13 12.27
N THR A 11 -35.49 11.11 12.15
CA THR A 11 -35.61 9.97 13.07
C THR A 11 -36.08 10.28 14.50
N PHE A 12 -36.42 11.55 14.79
CA PHE A 12 -36.95 11.95 16.09
C PHE A 12 -38.34 11.37 16.36
N ILE A 13 -38.57 10.88 17.58
CA ILE A 13 -39.84 10.30 18.02
C ILE A 13 -40.70 11.41 18.64
N ASN A 14 -41.77 11.80 17.95
CA ASN A 14 -42.70 12.83 18.41
C ASN A 14 -43.69 12.20 19.42
N PRO A 15 -43.66 12.58 20.71
CA PRO A 15 -44.45 11.92 21.75
C PRO A 15 -45.96 12.24 21.71
N ASN A 16 -46.38 13.20 20.87
CA ASN A 16 -47.75 13.70 20.83
C ASN A 16 -48.28 13.74 19.38
N SER A 17 -48.91 12.65 18.93
CA SER A 17 -49.43 12.49 17.57
C SER A 17 -50.61 13.40 17.19
N LEU A 18 -51.05 14.29 18.09
CA LEU A 18 -52.03 15.32 17.75
C LEU A 18 -51.41 16.49 16.98
N LYS A 19 -50.08 16.62 16.98
CA LYS A 19 -49.37 17.59 16.16
C LYS A 19 -48.87 16.91 14.88
N PRO A 20 -49.36 17.31 13.70
CA PRO A 20 -49.01 16.68 12.44
C PRO A 20 -47.64 17.14 11.90
N THR A 21 -46.81 17.77 12.73
CA THR A 21 -45.46 18.24 12.35
C THR A 21 -44.44 17.90 13.42
N CYS A 22 -43.23 17.53 12.99
CA CYS A 22 -42.13 17.12 13.84
C CYS A 22 -41.61 18.28 14.70
N GLN A 23 -41.42 18.08 16.00
CA GLN A 23 -40.95 19.14 16.91
C GLN A 23 -39.53 19.65 16.62
N ILE A 24 -38.68 18.84 15.97
CA ILE A 24 -37.26 19.18 15.73
C ILE A 24 -37.05 19.83 14.36
N CYS A 25 -37.70 19.31 13.32
CA CYS A 25 -37.46 19.75 11.94
C CYS A 25 -38.70 20.29 11.22
N SER A 26 -39.85 20.33 11.90
CA SER A 26 -41.13 20.84 11.37
C SER A 26 -41.73 20.07 10.20
N ASN A 27 -41.15 18.94 9.77
CA ASN A 27 -41.70 18.10 8.69
C ASN A 27 -42.98 17.37 9.10
N SER A 28 -43.90 17.22 8.16
CA SER A 28 -45.25 16.70 8.39
C SER A 28 -45.32 15.19 8.64
N GLU A 29 -46.31 14.75 9.40
CA GLU A 29 -46.64 13.34 9.62
C GLU A 29 -47.24 12.71 8.34
N PRO A 30 -46.84 11.50 7.91
CA PRO A 30 -47.34 10.91 6.68
C PRO A 30 -48.79 10.39 6.82
N THR A 31 -49.73 10.95 6.06
CA THR A 31 -51.14 10.51 6.06
C THR A 31 -51.35 9.30 5.16
N SER A 32 -51.82 8.17 5.71
CA SER A 32 -52.21 6.99 4.92
C SER A 32 -53.67 7.10 4.44
N GLN A 33 -53.90 7.16 3.13
CA GLN A 33 -55.23 6.92 2.54
C GLN A 33 -55.23 5.58 1.77
N PHE A 34 -56.11 4.69 2.21
CA PHE A 34 -56.42 3.40 1.59
C PHE A 34 -57.42 3.56 0.43
N SER A 35 -57.25 2.78 -0.64
CA SER A 35 -58.35 2.28 -1.47
C SER A 35 -57.96 0.92 -2.07
N SER A 36 -58.94 0.02 -2.05
CA SER A 36 -58.88 -1.43 -2.03
C SER A 36 -58.96 -2.12 -3.39
N SER A 37 -58.26 -3.25 -3.58
CA SER A 37 -58.86 -4.53 -4.04
C SER A 37 -57.85 -5.68 -4.15
N SER A 38 -58.26 -6.86 -3.63
CA SER A 38 -57.76 -8.23 -3.85
C SER A 38 -56.34 -8.68 -3.43
N LYS A 39 -56.33 -9.59 -2.43
CA LYS A 39 -55.27 -10.41 -1.80
C LYS A 39 -54.51 -11.37 -2.76
N PRO A 40 -53.52 -12.15 -2.29
CA PRO A 40 -52.39 -11.82 -1.41
C PRO A 40 -51.07 -12.08 -2.16
N THR A 41 -50.17 -11.11 -2.25
CA THR A 41 -48.84 -11.36 -2.79
C THR A 41 -48.05 -12.21 -1.81
N SER A 42 -47.63 -13.37 -2.32
CA SER A 42 -46.82 -14.38 -1.68
C SER A 42 -45.68 -13.78 -0.84
N ASN A 43 -45.43 -14.41 0.31
CA ASN A 43 -44.22 -14.25 1.10
C ASN A 43 -43.00 -14.21 0.17
N LEU A 44 -42.46 -13.02 -0.08
CA LEU A 44 -41.20 -12.88 -0.77
C LEU A 44 -40.14 -13.40 0.18
N GLU A 45 -39.70 -14.64 -0.04
CA GLU A 45 -38.58 -15.23 0.66
C GLU A 45 -37.40 -14.24 0.59
N LYS A 46 -36.75 -14.02 1.74
CA LYS A 46 -35.55 -13.19 1.87
C LYS A 46 -34.39 -14.11 2.22
N TRP A 47 -33.19 -13.80 1.76
CA TRP A 47 -32.00 -14.58 2.11
C TRP A 47 -31.03 -13.72 2.92
N SER A 48 -30.48 -14.29 3.99
CA SER A 48 -29.48 -13.62 4.81
C SER A 48 -28.11 -13.74 4.16
N CYS A 49 -27.41 -12.63 4.02
CA CYS A 49 -26.06 -12.58 3.48
C CYS A 49 -25.09 -13.34 4.39
N LYS A 50 -24.36 -14.32 3.85
CA LYS A 50 -23.37 -15.07 4.64
C LYS A 50 -22.17 -14.23 5.13
N ALA A 51 -21.89 -13.09 4.49
CA ALA A 51 -20.76 -12.22 4.85
C ALA A 51 -21.13 -11.12 5.84
N CYS A 52 -22.31 -10.50 5.71
CA CYS A 52 -22.70 -9.36 6.56
C CYS A 52 -24.06 -9.53 7.25
N THR A 53 -24.70 -10.70 7.13
CA THR A 53 -25.99 -11.09 7.72
C THR A 53 -27.22 -10.31 7.26
N PHE A 54 -27.05 -9.29 6.42
CA PHE A 54 -28.13 -8.48 5.87
C PHE A 54 -29.18 -9.33 5.13
N LEU A 55 -30.47 -9.05 5.36
CA LEU A 55 -31.59 -9.78 4.74
C LEU A 55 -31.96 -9.18 3.39
N ASN A 56 -31.49 -9.82 2.33
CA ASN A 56 -31.69 -9.38 0.95
C ASN A 56 -32.99 -9.96 0.37
N PRO A 57 -33.69 -9.23 -0.52
CA PRO A 57 -34.73 -9.79 -1.37
C PRO A 57 -34.19 -10.99 -2.19
N TYR A 58 -34.97 -12.07 -2.33
CA TYR A 58 -34.54 -13.26 -3.09
C TYR A 58 -34.23 -13.00 -4.58
N LYS A 59 -34.82 -11.96 -5.17
CA LYS A 59 -34.57 -11.58 -6.58
C LYS A 59 -33.16 -11.05 -6.83
N LEU A 60 -32.39 -10.75 -5.79
CA LEU A 60 -31.03 -10.24 -5.90
C LEU A 60 -30.02 -11.38 -5.79
N SER A 61 -29.21 -11.52 -6.84
CA SER A 61 -28.12 -12.50 -6.91
C SER A 61 -26.88 -12.08 -6.12
N SER A 62 -26.85 -10.84 -5.61
CA SER A 62 -25.76 -10.28 -4.80
C SER A 62 -26.32 -9.41 -3.68
N CYS A 63 -25.63 -9.37 -2.54
CA CYS A 63 -26.04 -8.60 -1.39
C CYS A 63 -25.93 -7.10 -1.66
N GLU A 64 -26.96 -6.33 -1.32
CA GLU A 64 -27.01 -4.88 -1.56
C GLU A 64 -25.98 -4.10 -0.74
N ILE A 65 -25.59 -4.62 0.43
CA ILE A 65 -24.68 -3.92 1.34
C ILE A 65 -23.22 -4.20 1.02
N CYS A 66 -22.86 -5.45 0.73
CA CYS A 66 -21.46 -5.86 0.60
C CYS A 66 -21.12 -6.53 -0.74
N GLY A 67 -22.10 -6.70 -1.63
CA GLY A 67 -21.91 -7.33 -2.95
C GLY A 67 -21.72 -8.86 -2.92
N THR A 68 -21.77 -9.51 -1.75
CA THR A 68 -21.58 -10.96 -1.63
C THR A 68 -22.70 -11.72 -2.35
N ARG A 69 -22.34 -12.67 -3.23
CA ARG A 69 -23.31 -13.40 -4.05
C ARG A 69 -24.18 -14.38 -3.26
N ASN A 70 -25.44 -14.53 -3.67
CA ASN A 70 -26.36 -15.53 -3.12
C ASN A 70 -26.01 -16.92 -3.66
N SER A 71 -25.49 -17.81 -2.80
CA SER A 71 -25.12 -19.17 -3.20
C SER A 71 -26.30 -20.04 -3.66
N SER A 72 -27.53 -19.70 -3.28
CA SER A 72 -28.71 -20.52 -3.59
C SER A 72 -29.26 -20.32 -5.00
N PHE A 73 -28.82 -19.28 -5.71
CA PHE A 73 -29.34 -18.90 -7.04
C PHE A 73 -28.68 -19.68 -8.20
N LEU A 74 -27.64 -20.48 -7.92
CA LEU A 74 -26.91 -21.27 -8.94
C LEU A 74 -27.51 -22.65 -9.19
N SER A 75 -28.53 -23.05 -8.44
CA SER A 75 -29.09 -24.42 -8.47
C SER A 75 -30.18 -24.64 -9.54
N ASN A 76 -30.65 -23.59 -10.22
CA ASN A 76 -31.90 -23.65 -11.01
C ASN A 76 -31.77 -23.42 -12.54
N LEU A 77 -30.57 -23.48 -13.12
CA LEU A 77 -30.42 -23.45 -14.58
C LEU A 77 -29.35 -24.44 -15.04
N ASN A 78 -29.75 -25.71 -15.18
CA ASN A 78 -29.07 -26.70 -16.00
C ASN A 78 -29.78 -26.74 -17.37
N LEU A 79 -29.10 -26.38 -18.45
CA LEU A 79 -29.35 -26.92 -19.79
C LEU A 79 -28.04 -26.94 -20.59
N ASP A 80 -27.58 -28.16 -20.81
CA ASP A 80 -26.86 -28.80 -21.92
C ASP A 80 -25.54 -28.25 -22.49
N ASP A 81 -24.59 -29.19 -22.51
CA ASP A 81 -23.27 -29.17 -23.10
C ASP A 81 -23.30 -29.10 -24.64
N GLN A 82 -22.38 -28.31 -25.22
CA GLN A 82 -21.67 -28.77 -26.41
C GLN A 82 -20.25 -28.20 -26.48
N GLU A 83 -19.34 -29.15 -26.55
CA GLU A 83 -17.89 -29.07 -26.64
C GLU A 83 -17.42 -28.43 -27.96
N LEU A 84 -16.55 -27.42 -27.89
CA LEU A 84 -15.66 -27.04 -28.99
C LEU A 84 -14.31 -26.58 -28.42
N GLU A 85 -13.31 -27.44 -28.61
CA GLU A 85 -11.89 -27.12 -28.46
C GLU A 85 -11.50 -26.01 -29.46
N LEU A 86 -10.99 -24.89 -28.95
CA LEU A 86 -10.04 -24.06 -29.69
C LEU A 86 -9.14 -23.29 -28.72
N GLY A 87 -7.83 -23.46 -28.91
CA GLY A 87 -6.80 -23.05 -27.98
C GLY A 87 -6.76 -21.55 -27.70
N SER A 88 -6.50 -21.21 -26.44
CA SER A 88 -5.88 -19.94 -26.08
C SER A 88 -5.11 -20.08 -24.76
N LYS A 89 -3.84 -19.65 -24.78
CA LYS A 89 -2.93 -19.62 -23.62
C LYS A 89 -3.45 -18.60 -22.62
N GLY A 90 -4.27 -19.04 -21.66
CA GLY A 90 -4.85 -18.19 -20.61
C GLY A 90 -3.99 -18.17 -19.35
N VAL A 91 -3.59 -16.97 -18.92
CA VAL A 91 -2.90 -16.68 -17.67
C VAL A 91 -3.81 -17.09 -16.49
N GLY A 92 -3.26 -17.85 -15.55
CA GLY A 92 -3.96 -18.31 -14.35
C GLY A 92 -4.45 -17.16 -13.46
N ASN A 93 -5.43 -17.47 -12.60
CA ASN A 93 -6.17 -16.56 -11.69
C ASN A 93 -5.31 -15.82 -10.62
N VAL A 94 -4.24 -15.14 -11.01
CA VAL A 94 -3.28 -14.49 -10.11
C VAL A 94 -3.66 -13.03 -9.78
N PHE A 95 -4.62 -12.43 -10.50
CA PHE A 95 -4.83 -10.97 -10.45
C PHE A 95 -6.29 -10.53 -10.24
N LEU A 96 -7.07 -11.21 -9.41
CA LEU A 96 -8.35 -10.65 -8.96
C LEU A 96 -8.17 -10.01 -7.59
N PRO A 97 -8.21 -8.66 -7.55
CA PRO A 97 -9.29 -8.03 -6.81
C PRO A 97 -9.96 -6.87 -7.57
N LEU A 98 -11.29 -6.86 -7.47
CA LEU A 98 -12.18 -5.69 -7.41
C LEU A 98 -11.99 -4.59 -8.49
N LEU A 99 -12.56 -4.82 -9.68
CA LEU A 99 -13.13 -3.73 -10.47
C LEU A 99 -14.38 -3.18 -9.74
N GLN A 100 -14.19 -2.27 -8.80
CA GLN A 100 -15.25 -1.33 -8.44
C GLN A 100 -15.42 -0.37 -9.63
N LYS A 101 -16.58 -0.47 -10.30
CA LYS A 101 -16.97 0.45 -11.37
C LYS A 101 -17.04 1.87 -10.81
N CYS A 102 -16.08 2.72 -11.17
CA CYS A 102 -16.28 4.16 -11.20
C CYS A 102 -17.27 4.46 -12.33
N SER A 103 -18.54 4.67 -11.97
CA SER A 103 -19.55 5.21 -12.88
C SER A 103 -19.27 6.70 -13.10
N ASN A 104 -18.79 7.06 -14.30
CA ASN A 104 -18.75 8.45 -14.74
C ASN A 104 -20.05 8.83 -15.47
N VAL A 105 -20.73 9.82 -14.87
CA VAL A 105 -21.30 11.03 -15.45
C VAL A 105 -22.30 10.90 -16.61
N SER A 106 -23.53 11.34 -16.35
CA SER A 106 -24.41 11.90 -17.39
C SER A 106 -24.47 13.42 -17.25
N SER A 107 -23.73 14.14 -18.08
CA SER A 107 -24.13 15.48 -18.51
C SER A 107 -23.81 15.62 -19.99
N SER A 108 -24.88 15.63 -20.75
CA SER A 108 -25.01 15.89 -22.18
C SER A 108 -24.35 17.21 -22.61
N THR A 109 -23.59 17.18 -23.71
CA THR A 109 -23.58 18.30 -24.67
C THR A 109 -23.11 17.83 -26.05
N ASN A 110 -23.83 18.34 -27.06
CA ASN A 110 -23.71 18.02 -28.48
C ASN A 110 -22.42 18.53 -29.12
N LYS A 111 -21.97 17.77 -30.14
CA LYS A 111 -20.99 18.18 -31.16
C LYS A 111 -21.36 19.50 -31.84
N ARG A 112 -20.36 20.37 -32.08
CA ARG A 112 -20.12 21.01 -33.38
C ARG A 112 -18.67 21.49 -33.49
N LYS A 113 -18.22 21.64 -34.74
CA LYS A 113 -16.86 21.63 -35.30
C LYS A 113 -16.53 23.05 -35.86
N VAL A 114 -15.25 23.28 -36.21
CA VAL A 114 -14.67 24.44 -36.94
C VAL A 114 -14.32 25.62 -36.02
N GLY A 115 -13.21 26.35 -36.10
CA GLY A 115 -12.02 26.43 -36.99
C GLY A 115 -11.39 27.84 -36.82
N ASP A 116 -10.06 27.89 -36.91
CA ASP A 116 -9.14 29.03 -37.22
C ASP A 116 -9.01 30.32 -36.37
N ASP A 117 -7.72 30.69 -36.25
CA ASP A 117 -7.04 32.01 -36.19
C ASP A 117 -6.92 32.89 -34.91
N LEU A 118 -5.62 33.14 -34.57
CA LEU A 118 -4.88 34.40 -34.25
C LEU A 118 -5.64 35.52 -33.48
N VAL A 119 -5.11 36.24 -32.46
CA VAL A 119 -3.81 36.94 -32.28
C VAL A 119 -3.67 37.42 -30.81
N ASP A 120 -2.44 37.84 -30.46
CA ASP A 120 -1.93 38.49 -29.24
C ASP A 120 -2.77 39.64 -28.61
N VAL A 121 -2.52 39.91 -27.30
CA VAL A 121 -1.85 41.13 -26.78
C VAL A 121 -1.93 41.18 -25.23
N ASP A 122 -0.73 41.16 -24.64
CA ASP A 122 -0.15 41.87 -23.49
C ASP A 122 -0.89 42.24 -22.18
N ASN A 123 -0.10 42.03 -21.10
CA ASN A 123 0.15 42.88 -19.92
C ASN A 123 -1.01 43.31 -19.01
N GLU A 124 -0.89 43.05 -17.70
CA GLU A 124 -0.12 43.95 -16.82
C GLU A 124 0.02 43.38 -15.39
N VAL A 125 1.13 43.79 -14.77
CA VAL A 125 1.55 43.54 -13.39
C VAL A 125 1.04 44.67 -12.51
N VAL A 126 0.48 44.38 -11.33
CA VAL A 126 0.52 45.34 -10.20
C VAL A 126 0.72 44.60 -8.87
N TYR A 127 1.87 44.90 -8.26
CA TYR A 127 2.25 44.66 -6.87
C TYR A 127 1.50 45.61 -5.92
N LEU A 128 1.29 45.19 -4.67
CA LEU A 128 1.28 45.95 -3.39
C LEU A 128 0.52 45.07 -2.37
N GLY A 129 0.97 44.77 -1.15
CA GLY A 129 2.06 45.31 -0.34
C GLY A 129 1.65 45.23 1.14
N ALA A 130 2.57 44.77 1.98
CA ALA A 130 2.79 45.13 3.40
C ALA A 130 1.67 44.82 4.44
N SER A 131 1.90 43.87 5.36
CA SER A 131 2.64 44.01 6.64
C SER A 131 1.83 44.65 7.79
N ARG A 132 1.74 43.94 8.92
CA ARG A 132 1.89 44.50 10.28
C ARG A 132 2.05 43.37 11.31
N GLY A 133 3.16 43.41 12.05
CA GLY A 133 3.42 42.56 13.21
C GLY A 133 3.05 43.24 14.53
N VAL A 134 3.11 42.48 15.63
CA VAL A 134 3.18 42.99 17.01
C VAL A 134 4.10 42.07 17.83
N LYS A 135 4.98 42.70 18.62
CA LYS A 135 5.88 42.10 19.64
C LYS A 135 5.20 42.06 21.02
N SER A 136 5.58 41.13 21.90
CA SER A 136 6.21 41.39 23.22
C SER A 136 5.91 40.34 24.32
N SER A 137 6.97 39.65 24.76
CA SER A 137 7.51 39.47 26.13
C SER A 137 6.70 39.06 27.39
N ASN A 138 7.23 38.01 28.05
CA ASN A 138 7.63 37.85 29.48
C ASN A 138 6.72 37.23 30.59
N LYS A 139 7.34 36.25 31.29
CA LYS A 139 7.22 35.78 32.70
C LYS A 139 5.88 35.12 33.12
N LYS A 140 5.81 33.98 33.84
CA LYS A 140 6.46 33.59 35.12
C LYS A 140 6.27 32.08 35.39
N ALA A 141 7.17 31.50 36.18
CA ALA A 141 7.14 30.14 36.75
C ALA A 141 6.18 30.02 37.97
N VAL A 142 5.71 28.79 38.26
CA VAL A 142 5.43 28.25 39.61
C VAL A 142 5.57 26.72 39.62
N ASP A 143 6.23 26.21 40.66
CA ASP A 143 6.52 24.81 41.05
C ASP A 143 5.29 23.96 41.40
N PHE A 144 5.41 22.62 41.32
CA PHE A 144 5.11 21.73 42.46
C PHE A 144 5.68 20.30 42.29
N VAL A 145 6.60 19.96 43.20
CA VAL A 145 6.76 18.71 43.98
C VAL A 145 7.12 17.38 43.29
N THR A 146 8.36 16.98 43.58
CA THR A 146 8.94 15.64 43.60
C THR A 146 8.47 14.83 44.81
N VAL A 147 8.30 13.51 44.64
CA VAL A 147 8.34 12.54 45.74
C VAL A 147 9.32 11.44 45.34
N ASP A 148 10.33 11.26 46.20
CA ASP A 148 11.35 10.20 46.18
C ASP A 148 10.73 8.81 46.44
N ASP A 149 11.44 7.75 46.03
CA ASP A 149 11.61 6.55 46.86
C ASP A 149 12.84 5.74 46.39
N ASP A 150 13.88 5.83 47.22
CA ASP A 150 14.82 4.81 47.70
C ASP A 150 15.69 3.97 46.77
N ALA A 151 16.98 4.33 46.83
CA ALA A 151 18.14 3.52 46.49
C ALA A 151 18.56 2.61 47.66
N PHE A 152 18.94 1.37 47.35
CA PHE A 152 19.70 0.49 48.25
C PHE A 152 21.21 0.67 48.01
N ASP A 153 21.93 1.07 49.06
CA ASP A 153 23.39 1.15 49.17
C ASP A 153 23.96 -0.10 49.85
N LEU A 154 25.02 -0.67 49.28
CA LEU A 154 26.00 -1.50 49.98
C LEU A 154 27.41 -1.25 49.39
N GLY A 155 28.05 -0.18 49.86
CA GLY A 155 29.36 -0.19 50.53
C GLY A 155 30.57 -0.92 49.93
N GLY A 156 31.70 -0.22 49.83
CA GLY A 156 33.04 -0.84 49.84
C GLY A 156 34.17 -0.04 49.18
N SER A 157 34.77 0.89 49.93
CA SER A 157 35.97 1.65 49.54
C SER A 157 37.26 0.87 49.87
N ARG A 158 38.25 0.84 48.96
CA ARG A 158 39.71 0.81 49.25
C ARG A 158 40.54 1.37 48.08
N ASP A 159 41.33 2.40 48.38
CA ASP A 159 42.43 2.94 47.58
C ASP A 159 43.67 2.04 47.59
N ILE A 160 44.35 1.90 46.44
CA ILE A 160 45.81 1.70 46.35
C ILE A 160 46.38 2.53 45.19
N LYS A 161 47.42 3.30 45.49
CA LYS A 161 48.17 4.21 44.63
C LYS A 161 49.20 3.50 43.72
N SER A 162 49.49 4.15 42.59
CA SER A 162 50.82 4.58 42.10
C SER A 162 51.50 3.86 40.91
N ALA A 163 52.15 4.74 40.12
CA ALA A 163 53.19 4.59 39.10
C ALA A 163 52.70 4.20 37.69
N GLY A 164 52.87 4.96 36.60
CA GLY A 164 53.79 6.07 36.31
C GLY A 164 54.83 5.63 35.28
N LYS A 165 54.56 5.84 33.98
CA LYS A 165 55.60 6.05 32.96
C LYS A 165 55.05 6.70 31.67
N ALA A 166 55.57 7.90 31.40
CA ALA A 166 55.62 8.62 30.13
C ALA A 166 56.43 7.81 29.08
N LEU A 167 56.41 7.99 27.74
CA LEU A 167 56.08 9.09 26.84
C LEU A 167 56.22 8.58 25.37
N VAL A 168 55.54 9.25 24.42
CA VAL A 168 55.84 9.43 22.98
C VAL A 168 55.55 8.30 21.98
N GLY A 169 54.75 8.65 20.96
CA GLY A 169 54.76 8.00 19.64
C GLY A 169 53.46 8.22 18.87
N CYS A 170 53.35 9.37 18.19
CA CYS A 170 52.33 9.65 17.18
C CYS A 170 52.39 8.59 16.08
N ASP A 171 51.27 7.91 15.83
CA ASP A 171 51.01 7.33 14.52
C ASP A 171 49.56 7.59 14.16
N ASP A 172 49.39 8.20 12.99
CA ASP A 172 48.16 8.60 12.34
C ASP A 172 47.29 7.38 12.03
N THR A 173 46.66 6.81 13.05
CA THR A 173 45.43 6.06 12.84
C THR A 173 44.28 7.01 13.10
N ARG A 174 44.10 7.94 12.15
CA ARG A 174 42.77 8.49 11.86
C ARG A 174 41.89 7.25 11.72
N ALA A 175 41.14 6.91 12.78
CA ALA A 175 40.21 5.80 12.76
C ALA A 175 39.46 5.97 11.45
N LYS A 176 39.63 5.02 10.52
CA LYS A 176 38.77 4.95 9.35
C LYS A 176 37.38 5.02 9.94
N GLU A 177 36.69 6.15 9.79
CA GLU A 177 35.28 6.22 10.08
C GLU A 177 34.71 5.05 9.30
N ASP A 178 34.23 4.03 10.01
CA ASP A 178 33.60 2.86 9.40
C ASP A 178 32.56 3.43 8.45
N LEU A 179 32.83 3.35 7.15
CA LEU A 179 31.94 3.87 6.12
C LEU A 179 30.66 3.07 6.25
N ARG A 180 29.65 3.65 6.90
CA ARG A 180 28.43 2.95 7.22
C ARG A 180 27.75 2.56 5.91
N THR A 181 27.66 1.26 5.65
CA THR A 181 26.86 0.72 4.55
C THR A 181 25.39 1.08 4.77
N LEU A 182 24.70 1.49 3.71
CA LEU A 182 23.26 1.77 3.74
C LEU A 182 22.49 0.59 3.18
N LYS A 183 21.42 0.16 3.85
CA LYS A 183 20.57 -0.94 3.43
C LYS A 183 19.16 -0.45 3.09
N ILE A 184 18.68 -0.77 1.89
CA ILE A 184 17.34 -0.42 1.43
C ILE A 184 16.59 -1.72 1.10
N LEU A 185 15.45 -1.92 1.75
CA LEU A 185 14.57 -3.06 1.51
C LEU A 185 13.37 -2.63 0.68
N SER A 186 13.04 -3.39 -0.37
CA SER A 186 11.76 -3.32 -1.08
C SER A 186 11.03 -4.65 -0.97
N TYR A 187 9.74 -4.63 -0.61
CA TYR A 187 8.97 -5.86 -0.46
C TYR A 187 7.45 -5.66 -0.68
N ASN A 188 6.88 -6.28 -1.72
CA ASN A 188 5.43 -6.49 -1.81
C ASN A 188 5.02 -7.54 -0.77
N VAL A 189 4.22 -7.12 0.22
CA VAL A 189 3.88 -7.96 1.39
C VAL A 189 2.66 -8.85 1.18
N TRP A 190 2.02 -8.75 0.01
CA TRP A 190 0.85 -9.50 -0.41
C TRP A 190 -0.38 -9.32 0.48
N PHE A 191 -1.38 -8.63 -0.07
CA PHE A 191 -2.63 -8.29 0.61
C PHE A 191 -3.60 -9.47 0.82
N ALA A 192 -3.21 -10.72 0.53
CA ALA A 192 -4.08 -11.89 0.73
C ALA A 192 -4.22 -12.20 2.24
N GLU A 193 -5.13 -11.48 2.89
CA GLU A 193 -5.36 -11.54 4.33
C GLU A 193 -5.96 -12.85 4.82
N ASN A 194 -6.56 -13.63 3.92
CA ASN A 194 -7.14 -14.94 4.23
C ASN A 194 -6.10 -16.06 4.34
N ILE A 195 -4.81 -15.78 4.12
CA ILE A 195 -3.72 -16.77 4.19
C ILE A 195 -2.74 -16.33 5.27
N GLU A 196 -2.88 -16.91 6.46
CA GLU A 196 -1.94 -16.82 7.59
C GLU A 196 -1.38 -15.42 7.87
N LEU A 197 -2.21 -14.38 7.72
CA LEU A 197 -1.80 -12.97 7.70
C LEU A 197 -0.85 -12.59 8.83
N ARG A 198 -1.22 -12.89 10.08
CA ARG A 198 -0.43 -12.50 11.25
C ARG A 198 0.93 -13.20 11.28
N ILE A 199 0.98 -14.45 10.85
CA ILE A 199 2.21 -15.25 10.80
C ILE A 199 3.10 -14.76 9.68
N ARG A 200 2.54 -14.53 8.48
CA ARG A 200 3.26 -13.94 7.34
C ARG A 200 3.87 -12.58 7.70
N MET A 201 3.07 -11.67 8.27
CA MET A 201 3.56 -10.34 8.65
C MET A 201 4.59 -10.39 9.79
N ARG A 202 4.48 -11.36 10.71
CA ARG A 202 5.55 -11.62 11.70
C ARG A 202 6.86 -12.03 11.01
N ALA A 203 6.80 -12.98 10.07
CA ALA A 203 7.98 -13.42 9.33
C ALA A 203 8.63 -12.29 8.52
N ILE A 204 7.84 -11.42 7.88
CA ILE A 204 8.37 -10.20 7.24
C ILE A 204 9.02 -9.27 8.28
N GLY A 205 8.40 -9.12 9.45
CA GLY A 205 8.98 -8.38 10.57
C GLY A 205 10.31 -8.95 11.07
N ASP A 206 10.44 -10.27 11.12
CA ASP A 206 11.68 -10.96 11.50
C ASP A 206 12.79 -10.72 10.47
N ILE A 207 12.47 -10.72 9.17
CA ILE A 207 13.38 -10.35 8.08
C ILE A 207 13.84 -8.89 8.24
N ILE A 208 12.92 -7.97 8.53
CA ILE A 208 13.24 -6.56 8.78
C ILE A 208 14.17 -6.43 9.98
N GLN A 209 13.90 -7.14 11.08
CA GLN A 209 14.71 -7.09 12.29
C GLN A 209 16.11 -7.69 12.05
N LEU A 210 16.20 -8.80 11.33
CA LEU A 210 17.45 -9.47 10.97
C LEU A 210 18.37 -8.57 10.13
N HIS A 211 17.85 -7.97 9.07
CA HIS A 211 18.66 -7.18 8.15
C HIS A 211 18.82 -5.72 8.57
N SER A 212 17.93 -5.24 9.44
CA SER A 212 17.94 -3.90 10.03
C SER A 212 18.08 -2.78 8.98
N PRO A 213 17.30 -2.78 7.87
CA PRO A 213 17.47 -1.81 6.78
C PRO A 213 17.31 -0.36 7.26
N ASP A 214 17.99 0.57 6.61
CA ASP A 214 17.92 2.01 6.89
C ASP A 214 16.67 2.65 6.27
N VAL A 215 16.22 2.13 5.11
CA VAL A 215 14.96 2.49 4.46
C VAL A 215 14.21 1.23 4.05
N ILE A 216 12.90 1.18 4.29
CA ILE A 216 12.01 0.09 3.90
C ILE A 216 10.94 0.67 2.98
N CYS A 217 10.66 -0.03 1.88
CA CYS A 217 9.62 0.28 0.91
C CYS A 217 8.70 -0.93 0.77
N LEU A 218 7.46 -0.83 1.24
CA LEU A 218 6.47 -1.91 1.20
C LEU A 218 5.35 -1.58 0.22
N GLN A 219 4.91 -2.59 -0.54
CA GLN A 219 3.74 -2.52 -1.44
C GLN A 219 2.64 -3.46 -0.94
N GLU A 220 1.39 -3.23 -1.36
CA GLU A 220 0.21 -4.00 -0.92
C GLU A 220 -0.05 -3.99 0.60
N VAL A 221 0.32 -2.91 1.28
CA VAL A 221 0.00 -2.76 2.70
C VAL A 221 -1.47 -2.42 2.84
N THR A 222 -2.22 -3.23 3.58
CA THR A 222 -3.62 -2.98 3.95
C THR A 222 -3.72 -2.34 5.34
N PRO A 223 -4.91 -1.84 5.76
CA PRO A 223 -5.11 -1.37 7.14
C PRO A 223 -4.75 -2.41 8.21
N ASN A 224 -5.09 -3.69 7.99
CA ASN A 224 -4.79 -4.75 8.95
C ASN A 224 -3.30 -5.07 9.01
N ILE A 225 -2.61 -5.10 7.86
CA ILE A 225 -1.15 -5.27 7.80
C ILE A 225 -0.45 -4.11 8.51
N TYR A 226 -0.85 -2.87 8.22
CA TYR A 226 -0.34 -1.68 8.90
C TYR A 226 -0.47 -1.80 10.42
N ALA A 227 -1.66 -2.18 10.91
CA ALA A 227 -1.91 -2.33 12.32
C ALA A 227 -1.11 -3.48 12.97
N ILE A 228 -0.76 -4.54 12.22
CA ILE A 228 0.15 -5.59 12.69
C ILE A 228 1.56 -5.03 12.82
N PHE A 229 2.09 -4.40 11.77
CA PHE A 229 3.44 -3.83 11.77
C PHE A 229 3.62 -2.76 12.84
N GLN A 230 2.65 -1.86 13.02
CA GLN A 230 2.71 -0.80 14.03
C GLN A 230 2.87 -1.33 15.46
N ARG A 231 2.44 -2.57 15.74
CA ARG A 231 2.56 -3.21 17.07
C ARG A 231 3.88 -3.94 17.28
N THR A 232 4.70 -4.08 16.25
CA THR A 232 6.01 -4.75 16.35
C THR A 232 7.04 -3.86 17.00
N ASN A 233 8.06 -4.46 17.61
CA ASN A 233 9.13 -3.68 18.27
C ASN A 233 10.03 -2.94 17.28
N TRP A 234 10.32 -3.53 16.12
CA TRP A 234 11.17 -2.91 15.11
C TRP A 234 10.57 -1.60 14.59
N TRP A 235 9.23 -1.47 14.51
CA TRP A 235 8.54 -0.27 14.04
C TRP A 235 9.00 1.00 14.77
N LYS A 236 9.23 0.91 16.09
CA LYS A 236 9.61 2.05 16.94
C LYS A 236 10.90 2.74 16.50
N SER A 237 11.78 2.02 15.79
CA SER A 237 13.03 2.56 15.27
C SER A 237 12.87 3.34 13.96
N TYR A 238 11.67 3.38 13.37
CA TYR A 238 11.45 3.97 12.06
C TYR A 238 10.42 5.11 12.11
N LYS A 239 10.68 6.15 11.31
CA LYS A 239 9.66 7.12 10.90
C LYS A 239 8.88 6.56 9.72
N CYS A 240 7.55 6.58 9.80
CA CYS A 240 6.66 6.07 8.76
C CYS A 240 6.11 7.20 7.87
N SER A 241 6.00 6.96 6.57
CA SER A 241 5.43 7.91 5.61
C SER A 241 3.90 8.02 5.65
N VAL A 242 3.23 7.05 6.28
CA VAL A 242 1.77 6.94 6.31
C VAL A 242 1.26 7.12 7.74
N SER A 243 0.40 8.13 7.94
CA SER A 243 -0.29 8.31 9.21
C SER A 243 -1.40 7.27 9.40
N TYR A 244 -1.79 7.02 10.65
CA TYR A 244 -2.86 6.08 10.96
C TYR A 244 -4.16 6.39 10.20
N ASP A 245 -4.61 7.65 10.18
CA ASP A 245 -5.85 8.03 9.49
C ASP A 245 -5.80 7.77 7.97
N LYS A 246 -4.65 8.00 7.34
CA LYS A 246 -4.45 7.68 5.92
C LYS A 246 -4.43 6.17 5.68
N ALA A 247 -3.83 5.41 6.60
CA ALA A 247 -3.79 3.96 6.50
C ALA A 247 -5.20 3.36 6.61
N MET A 248 -6.06 3.87 7.50
CA MET A 248 -7.39 3.30 7.74
C MET A 248 -8.43 3.64 6.66
N THR A 249 -8.15 4.62 5.79
CA THR A 249 -9.10 5.08 4.76
C THR A 249 -8.89 4.45 3.39
N ARG A 250 -7.80 3.70 3.20
CA ARG A 250 -7.40 3.12 1.92
C ARG A 250 -7.50 1.59 1.95
N PRO A 251 -7.93 0.93 0.86
CA PRO A 251 -7.99 -0.52 0.82
C PRO A 251 -6.60 -1.16 0.88
N TYR A 252 -5.64 -0.56 0.18
CA TYR A 252 -4.22 -0.91 0.24
C TYR A 252 -3.38 0.29 -0.25
N PHE A 253 -2.08 0.29 0.05
CA PHE A 253 -1.17 1.39 -0.27
C PHE A 253 0.30 0.95 -0.24
N CYS A 254 1.17 1.81 -0.76
CA CYS A 254 2.61 1.73 -0.53
C CYS A 254 2.98 2.47 0.75
N MET A 255 3.98 1.96 1.47
CA MET A 255 4.44 2.55 2.73
C MET A 255 5.96 2.57 2.78
N GLN A 256 6.53 3.68 3.22
CA GLN A 256 7.96 3.82 3.45
C GLN A 256 8.26 4.03 4.92
N LEU A 257 9.34 3.43 5.39
CA LEU A 257 9.85 3.58 6.75
C LEU A 257 11.33 3.92 6.70
N SER A 258 11.80 4.84 7.53
CA SER A 258 13.23 5.19 7.58
C SER A 258 13.77 5.33 9.00
N LYS A 259 14.98 4.81 9.21
CA LYS A 259 15.83 5.10 10.39
C LYS A 259 16.64 6.39 10.20
N LEU A 260 16.84 6.80 8.96
CA LEU A 260 17.63 7.98 8.61
C LEU A 260 16.82 9.26 8.91
N PRO A 261 17.48 10.41 9.10
CA PRO A 261 16.82 11.70 9.13
C PRO A 261 16.01 11.93 7.85
N VAL A 262 14.68 11.95 8.00
CA VAL A 262 13.75 12.25 6.90
C VAL A 262 13.54 13.75 6.81
N LYS A 263 13.86 14.33 5.66
CA LYS A 263 13.54 15.72 5.32
C LYS A 263 12.07 15.85 4.95
N SER A 264 11.57 14.96 4.10
CA SER A 264 10.18 14.93 3.70
C SER A 264 9.73 13.54 3.26
N PHE A 265 8.44 13.26 3.47
CA PHE A 265 7.73 12.19 2.77
C PHE A 265 6.76 12.83 1.79
N GLY A 266 6.84 12.41 0.53
CA GLY A 266 5.98 12.85 -0.56
C GLY A 266 5.18 11.69 -1.14
N CYS A 267 4.09 12.03 -1.82
CA CYS A 267 3.28 11.06 -2.57
C CYS A 267 2.72 11.75 -3.80
N LYS A 268 2.99 11.18 -4.98
CA LYS A 268 2.52 11.70 -6.26
C LYS A 268 1.62 10.65 -6.92
N GLN A 269 0.35 11.02 -7.15
CA GLN A 269 -0.55 10.21 -7.96
C GLN A 269 -0.06 10.19 -9.42
N PHE A 270 -0.10 9.03 -10.06
CA PHE A 270 0.16 8.94 -11.49
C PHE A 270 -0.98 9.55 -12.29
N SER A 271 -0.67 10.12 -13.46
CA SER A 271 -1.69 10.77 -14.29
C SER A 271 -2.74 9.78 -14.83
N TYR A 272 -2.42 8.49 -14.88
CA TYR A 272 -3.34 7.43 -15.21
C TYR A 272 -3.11 6.20 -14.32
N SER A 273 -4.15 5.82 -13.56
CA SER A 273 -4.20 4.54 -12.87
C SER A 273 -5.65 4.10 -12.67
N ALA A 274 -5.95 2.85 -12.98
CA ALA A 274 -7.24 2.23 -12.69
C ALA A 274 -7.28 1.62 -11.28
N MET A 275 -6.11 1.41 -10.67
CA MET A 275 -5.92 0.71 -9.41
C MET A 275 -5.46 1.62 -8.26
N GLY A 276 -5.37 2.94 -8.47
CA GLY A 276 -4.96 3.90 -7.44
C GLY A 276 -3.45 3.88 -7.14
N ARG A 277 -2.63 3.66 -8.18
CA ARG A 277 -1.17 3.59 -8.09
C ARG A 277 -0.56 4.98 -7.92
N GLU A 278 0.52 5.05 -7.16
CA GLU A 278 1.19 6.28 -6.81
C GLU A 278 2.71 6.07 -6.66
N LEU A 279 3.45 7.16 -6.77
CA LEU A 279 4.87 7.24 -6.44
C LEU A 279 5.03 7.81 -5.02
N CYS A 280 5.42 6.98 -4.07
CA CYS A 280 5.82 7.40 -2.73
C CYS A 280 7.29 7.80 -2.74
N ILE A 281 7.63 8.90 -2.06
CA ILE A 281 8.98 9.49 -2.07
C ILE A 281 9.41 9.73 -0.63
N ALA A 282 10.63 9.32 -0.30
CA ALA A 282 11.31 9.66 0.94
C ALA A 282 12.59 10.42 0.60
N GLU A 283 12.65 11.70 0.98
CA GLU A 283 13.88 12.49 0.95
C GLU A 283 14.59 12.32 2.28
N VAL A 284 15.74 11.65 2.28
CA VAL A 284 16.50 11.34 3.50
C VAL A 284 17.90 11.94 3.44
N SER A 285 18.44 12.24 4.60
CA SER A 285 19.84 12.64 4.79
C SER A 285 20.64 11.44 5.29
N THR A 286 21.79 11.18 4.67
CA THR A 286 22.70 10.09 5.08
C THR A 286 23.87 10.64 5.91
N GLN A 287 24.91 9.83 6.17
CA GLN A 287 26.09 10.31 6.88
C GLN A 287 26.78 11.44 6.11
N GLY A 288 27.17 12.51 6.81
CA GLY A 288 27.75 13.70 6.19
C GLY A 288 26.74 14.62 5.50
N ASP A 289 25.45 14.50 5.81
CA ASP A 289 24.35 15.25 5.21
C ASP A 289 24.18 15.07 3.68
N THR A 290 24.71 13.98 3.14
CA THR A 290 24.56 13.64 1.73
C THR A 290 23.11 13.25 1.44
N PRO A 291 22.42 13.96 0.52
CA PRO A 291 21.01 13.73 0.22
C PRO A 291 20.81 12.45 -0.60
N LEU A 292 19.80 11.68 -0.23
CA LEU A 292 19.35 10.49 -0.95
C LEU A 292 17.82 10.53 -1.11
N VAL A 293 17.34 10.34 -2.33
CA VAL A 293 15.91 10.20 -2.62
C VAL A 293 15.60 8.73 -2.85
N VAL A 294 14.79 8.14 -1.97
CA VAL A 294 14.29 6.77 -2.14
C VAL A 294 12.81 6.84 -2.46
N ALA A 295 12.45 6.41 -3.66
CA ALA A 295 11.08 6.34 -4.11
C ALA A 295 10.62 4.89 -4.24
N THR A 296 9.33 4.67 -3.96
CA THR A 296 8.68 3.40 -4.20
C THR A 296 7.35 3.52 -4.88
N SER A 297 7.02 2.50 -5.66
CA SER A 297 5.75 2.39 -6.38
C SER A 297 5.31 0.94 -6.44
N HIS A 298 4.03 0.75 -6.70
CA HIS A 298 3.46 -0.50 -7.17
C HIS A 298 2.75 -0.20 -8.50
N LEU A 299 3.46 -0.36 -9.62
CA LEU A 299 2.93 0.00 -10.94
C LEU A 299 1.74 -0.89 -11.35
N GLU A 300 0.97 -0.43 -12.33
CA GLU A 300 -0.29 -1.05 -12.75
C GLU A 300 -0.15 -2.57 -13.02
N SER A 301 -0.81 -3.40 -12.24
CA SER A 301 -0.71 -4.85 -12.40
C SER A 301 -1.43 -5.31 -13.67
N PRO A 302 -0.97 -6.39 -14.32
CA PRO A 302 -1.83 -7.15 -15.23
C PRO A 302 -3.10 -7.57 -14.48
N CYS A 303 -4.28 -7.48 -15.10
CA CYS A 303 -5.52 -7.95 -14.50
C CYS A 303 -6.38 -8.63 -15.58
N PRO A 304 -5.96 -9.82 -16.05
CA PRO A 304 -6.77 -10.60 -16.97
C PRO A 304 -8.10 -10.97 -16.29
N GLY A 305 -9.16 -10.28 -16.67
CA GLY A 305 -10.50 -10.51 -16.14
C GLY A 305 -11.60 -10.28 -17.18
N PRO A 306 -12.85 -10.66 -16.86
CA PRO A 306 -13.98 -10.42 -17.74
C PRO A 306 -14.10 -8.93 -18.14
N PRO A 307 -14.51 -8.61 -19.38
CA PRO A 307 -14.98 -9.55 -20.40
C PRO A 307 -13.87 -10.11 -21.31
N LYS A 308 -12.68 -9.50 -21.33
CA LYS A 308 -11.67 -9.80 -22.36
C LYS A 308 -10.59 -10.80 -21.94
N TRP A 309 -10.34 -10.95 -20.63
CA TRP A 309 -9.31 -11.85 -20.06
C TRP A 309 -7.86 -11.58 -20.53
N ASP A 310 -7.59 -10.46 -21.20
CA ASP A 310 -6.30 -10.11 -21.79
C ASP A 310 -5.77 -8.73 -21.32
N GLN A 311 -6.39 -8.13 -20.31
CA GLN A 311 -6.06 -6.79 -19.83
C GLN A 311 -4.70 -6.79 -19.10
N MET A 312 -3.64 -6.46 -19.82
CA MET A 312 -2.27 -6.49 -19.29
C MET A 312 -1.77 -5.14 -18.77
N TYR A 313 -2.47 -4.03 -19.00
CA TYR A 313 -2.12 -2.68 -18.52
C TYR A 313 -0.68 -2.20 -18.83
N SER A 314 -0.11 -2.69 -19.92
CA SER A 314 1.28 -2.38 -20.32
C SER A 314 1.49 -0.88 -20.61
N LYS A 315 0.57 -0.25 -21.35
CA LYS A 315 0.68 1.17 -21.72
C LYS A 315 0.64 2.08 -20.49
N GLU A 316 -0.20 1.71 -19.53
CA GLU A 316 -0.37 2.36 -18.25
C GLU A 316 0.92 2.26 -17.42
N ARG A 317 1.45 1.04 -17.26
CA ARG A 317 2.74 0.83 -16.58
C ARG A 317 3.87 1.62 -17.20
N VAL A 318 4.01 1.57 -18.53
CA VAL A 318 5.07 2.31 -19.24
C VAL A 318 4.95 3.80 -18.98
N ARG A 319 3.74 4.37 -19.03
CA ARG A 319 3.51 5.78 -18.71
C ARG A 319 3.86 6.12 -17.26
N GLN A 320 3.45 5.28 -16.31
CA GLN A 320 3.78 5.46 -14.89
C GLN A 320 5.29 5.38 -14.63
N ALA A 321 5.99 4.45 -15.27
CA ALA A 321 7.44 4.33 -15.18
C ALA A 321 8.15 5.58 -15.72
N ASN A 322 7.73 6.10 -16.88
CA ASN A 322 8.25 7.35 -17.42
C ASN A 322 8.01 8.52 -16.45
N GLU A 323 6.78 8.68 -15.93
CA GLU A 323 6.46 9.73 -14.97
C GLU A 323 7.32 9.66 -13.69
N ALA A 324 7.57 8.44 -13.18
CA ALA A 324 8.38 8.23 -11.99
C ALA A 324 9.85 8.60 -12.24
N VAL A 325 10.42 8.10 -13.33
CA VAL A 325 11.80 8.38 -13.73
C VAL A 325 12.01 9.87 -14.02
N ASP A 326 11.11 10.48 -14.79
CA ASP A 326 11.20 11.91 -15.13
C ASP A 326 11.15 12.81 -13.90
N PHE A 327 10.38 12.42 -12.89
CA PHE A 327 10.34 13.13 -11.62
C PHE A 327 11.64 12.99 -10.82
N LEU A 328 12.28 11.81 -10.87
CA LEU A 328 13.43 11.47 -10.05
C LEU A 328 14.78 11.87 -10.67
N LYS A 329 14.89 11.96 -12.00
CA LYS A 329 16.16 12.17 -12.73
C LYS A 329 16.93 13.45 -12.36
N LYS A 330 16.27 14.42 -11.75
CA LYS A 330 16.89 15.67 -11.26
C LYS A 330 17.75 15.49 -10.01
N ASN A 331 17.60 14.37 -9.30
CA ASN A 331 18.27 14.15 -8.02
C ASN A 331 19.64 13.48 -8.24
N PRO A 332 20.70 13.91 -7.53
CA PRO A 332 22.05 13.35 -7.70
C PRO A 332 22.19 11.91 -7.18
N ASN A 333 21.40 11.55 -6.16
CA ASN A 333 21.29 10.19 -5.64
C ASN A 333 19.81 9.83 -5.57
N ALA A 334 19.37 8.97 -6.48
CA ALA A 334 17.99 8.55 -6.61
C ALA A 334 17.90 7.02 -6.69
N ILE A 335 16.92 6.47 -5.98
CA ILE A 335 16.52 5.07 -6.03
C ILE A 335 15.03 5.02 -6.33
N LEU A 336 14.65 4.29 -7.37
CA LEU A 336 13.29 3.86 -7.62
C LEU A 336 13.20 2.35 -7.40
N CYS A 337 12.40 1.92 -6.44
CA CYS A 337 12.28 0.50 -6.09
C CYS A 337 10.82 0.09 -5.80
N GLY A 338 10.51 -1.19 -5.88
CA GLY A 338 9.13 -1.66 -5.68
C GLY A 338 8.73 -2.71 -6.68
N ASP A 339 7.46 -3.09 -6.59
CA ASP A 339 6.81 -3.96 -7.55
C ASP A 339 6.46 -3.17 -8.81
N MET A 340 7.31 -3.31 -9.83
CA MET A 340 7.13 -2.61 -11.10
C MET A 340 6.11 -3.32 -12.00
N ASN A 341 5.64 -4.52 -11.63
CA ASN A 341 4.84 -5.39 -12.49
C ASN A 341 5.40 -5.54 -13.91
N TRP A 342 6.72 -5.32 -14.09
CA TRP A 342 7.32 -5.08 -15.39
C TRP A 342 7.61 -6.38 -16.13
N ASP A 343 7.16 -6.46 -17.37
CA ASP A 343 7.43 -7.57 -18.26
C ASP A 343 8.24 -7.08 -19.46
N ASP A 344 9.55 -7.37 -19.49
CA ASP A 344 10.46 -6.85 -20.53
C ASP A 344 10.01 -7.23 -21.95
N LYS A 345 9.22 -8.30 -22.12
CA LYS A 345 8.68 -8.69 -23.43
C LYS A 345 7.44 -7.90 -23.84
N LEU A 346 6.60 -7.51 -22.87
CA LEU A 346 5.34 -6.81 -23.15
C LEU A 346 5.52 -5.29 -23.07
N ASP A 347 6.26 -4.82 -22.07
CA ASP A 347 6.46 -3.41 -21.75
C ASP A 347 7.70 -2.82 -22.45
N GLY A 348 8.59 -3.69 -22.94
CA GLY A 348 9.87 -3.30 -23.54
C GLY A 348 10.95 -3.01 -22.49
N GLU A 349 11.97 -2.26 -22.90
CA GLU A 349 13.02 -1.80 -22.01
C GLU A 349 12.48 -0.79 -21.00
N PHE A 350 12.91 -0.88 -19.75
CA PHE A 350 12.52 0.09 -18.74
C PHE A 350 13.06 1.47 -19.14
N PRO A 351 12.26 2.57 -19.08
CA PRO A 351 12.66 3.88 -19.59
C PRO A 351 13.69 4.57 -18.68
N LEU A 352 14.91 4.03 -18.62
CA LEU A 352 16.00 4.55 -17.80
C LEU A 352 16.70 5.71 -18.51
N PRO A 353 16.92 6.86 -17.85
CA PRO A 353 17.73 7.95 -18.39
C PRO A 353 19.21 7.58 -18.34
N ASP A 354 20.03 8.35 -19.05
CA ASP A 354 21.48 8.21 -19.01
C ASP A 354 22.02 8.22 -17.57
N GLY A 355 22.88 7.25 -17.26
CA GLY A 355 23.49 7.08 -15.93
C GLY A 355 22.59 6.41 -14.90
N TRP A 356 21.36 6.02 -15.25
CA TRP A 356 20.57 5.10 -14.43
C TRP A 356 20.87 3.65 -14.81
N ILE A 357 20.85 2.77 -13.81
CA ILE A 357 21.07 1.34 -14.00
C ILE A 357 20.03 0.53 -13.24
N ASP A 358 19.77 -0.69 -13.71
CA ASP A 358 19.08 -1.73 -12.95
C ASP A 358 20.09 -2.45 -12.06
N ALA A 359 19.96 -2.28 -10.74
CA ALA A 359 20.92 -2.78 -9.77
C ALA A 359 21.06 -4.31 -9.80
N TRP A 360 19.98 -5.04 -10.13
CA TRP A 360 20.06 -6.50 -10.24
C TRP A 360 20.89 -6.90 -11.47
N THR A 361 20.61 -6.29 -12.62
CA THR A 361 21.33 -6.57 -13.86
C THR A 361 22.82 -6.29 -13.73
N GLU A 362 23.18 -5.18 -13.08
CA GLU A 362 24.59 -4.79 -12.87
C GLU A 362 25.31 -5.75 -11.91
N LEU A 363 24.71 -6.02 -10.75
CA LEU A 363 25.39 -6.78 -9.69
C LEU A 363 25.31 -8.29 -9.88
N LYS A 364 24.30 -8.78 -10.61
CA LYS A 364 24.03 -10.21 -10.83
C LYS A 364 23.71 -10.52 -12.30
N PRO A 365 24.60 -10.21 -13.25
CA PRO A 365 24.33 -10.32 -14.70
C PRO A 365 24.07 -11.77 -15.17
N LYS A 366 24.41 -12.77 -14.36
CA LYS A 366 24.20 -14.20 -14.66
C LYS A 366 22.90 -14.76 -14.09
N GLU A 367 22.17 -13.99 -13.29
CA GLU A 367 20.92 -14.41 -12.65
C GLU A 367 19.77 -13.54 -13.17
N ILE A 368 18.65 -14.14 -13.59
CA ILE A 368 17.51 -13.35 -14.06
C ILE A 368 16.80 -12.64 -12.90
N GLY A 369 16.84 -13.18 -11.68
CA GLY A 369 16.30 -12.51 -10.48
C GLY A 369 14.78 -12.56 -10.34
N TRP A 370 14.17 -13.73 -10.50
CA TRP A 370 12.73 -13.93 -10.38
C TRP A 370 12.23 -13.63 -8.96
N THR A 371 11.64 -12.44 -8.76
CA THR A 371 11.06 -12.02 -7.49
C THR A 371 9.65 -12.55 -7.29
N TYR A 372 8.97 -12.91 -8.39
CA TYR A 372 7.73 -13.69 -8.39
C TYR A 372 7.99 -15.02 -9.09
N ASP A 373 8.03 -16.12 -8.36
CA ASP A 373 8.41 -17.42 -8.90
C ASP A 373 7.52 -18.56 -8.39
N THR A 374 6.60 -19.03 -9.23
CA THR A 374 5.72 -20.18 -8.94
C THR A 374 6.44 -21.52 -8.77
N LYS A 375 7.72 -21.62 -9.19
CA LYS A 375 8.55 -22.82 -9.01
C LYS A 375 9.26 -22.80 -7.65
N ALA A 376 9.89 -21.68 -7.31
CA ALA A 376 10.65 -21.54 -6.06
C ALA A 376 9.74 -21.22 -4.86
N ASN A 377 8.71 -20.40 -5.06
CA ASN A 377 7.71 -20.11 -4.03
C ASN A 377 6.69 -21.25 -3.96
N LEU A 378 6.93 -22.19 -3.04
CA LEU A 378 6.11 -23.39 -2.88
C LEU A 378 4.64 -23.07 -2.51
N MET A 379 4.36 -21.91 -1.94
CA MET A 379 3.00 -21.41 -1.68
C MET A 379 2.19 -21.25 -2.97
N LEU A 380 2.88 -21.01 -4.09
CA LEU A 380 2.30 -20.81 -5.40
C LEU A 380 2.40 -22.05 -6.31
N SER A 381 2.97 -23.15 -5.84
CA SER A 381 3.30 -24.33 -6.66
C SER A 381 2.12 -24.96 -7.41
N ALA A 382 0.89 -24.73 -6.97
CA ALA A 382 -0.32 -25.18 -7.66
C ALA A 382 -0.84 -24.23 -8.76
N ASN A 383 -0.22 -23.06 -8.92
CA ASN A 383 -0.49 -22.15 -10.02
C ASN A 383 0.20 -22.63 -11.31
N TRP A 384 -0.25 -22.08 -12.43
CA TRP A 384 0.46 -22.23 -13.69
C TRP A 384 1.86 -21.63 -13.59
N LYS A 385 2.82 -22.22 -14.29
CA LYS A 385 4.20 -21.75 -14.29
C LYS A 385 4.26 -20.29 -14.75
N LEU A 386 4.60 -19.43 -13.82
CA LEU A 386 4.88 -18.02 -14.00
C LEU A 386 6.12 -17.67 -13.18
N GLN A 387 7.14 -17.11 -13.85
CA GLN A 387 8.36 -16.66 -13.20
C GLN A 387 8.72 -15.31 -13.80
N LYS A 388 8.73 -14.25 -12.98
CA LYS A 388 8.91 -12.87 -13.41
C LYS A 388 9.78 -12.10 -12.42
N ARG A 389 10.51 -11.10 -12.93
CA ARG A 389 11.24 -10.11 -12.13
C ARG A 389 10.42 -8.83 -12.06
N LEU A 390 9.38 -8.88 -11.23
CA LEU A 390 8.42 -7.79 -11.04
C LEU A 390 9.03 -6.69 -10.17
N ASP A 391 9.73 -7.08 -9.12
CA ASP A 391 10.37 -6.17 -8.17
C ASP A 391 11.75 -5.78 -8.67
N ARG A 392 12.05 -4.47 -8.68
CA ARG A 392 13.32 -3.94 -9.20
C ARG A 392 13.89 -2.85 -8.30
N PHE A 393 15.20 -2.63 -8.42
CA PHE A 393 15.90 -1.45 -7.92
C PHE A 393 16.56 -0.76 -9.10
N LEU A 394 16.08 0.44 -9.42
CA LEU A 394 16.58 1.28 -10.49
C LEU A 394 17.26 2.48 -9.85
N ILE A 395 18.53 2.68 -10.12
CA ILE A 395 19.37 3.58 -9.32
C ILE A 395 20.20 4.52 -10.19
N SER A 396 20.36 5.75 -9.71
CA SER A 396 21.36 6.69 -10.21
C SER A 396 22.02 7.34 -9.00
N LEU A 397 23.30 7.04 -8.79
CA LEU A 397 24.01 7.36 -7.54
C LEU A 397 25.35 8.01 -7.87
N ARG A 398 25.48 9.29 -7.49
CA ARG A 398 26.72 10.07 -7.62
C ARG A 398 27.67 9.80 -6.46
N ASP A 399 27.14 9.79 -5.25
CA ASP A 399 27.92 9.76 -4.00
C ASP A 399 27.97 8.35 -3.38
N PHE A 400 27.23 7.40 -3.96
CA PHE A 400 27.15 6.02 -3.50
C PHE A 400 27.45 5.04 -4.64
N LYS A 401 27.89 3.85 -4.26
CA LYS A 401 27.99 2.67 -5.14
C LYS A 401 27.10 1.57 -4.59
N ALA A 402 26.45 0.81 -5.47
CA ALA A 402 25.77 -0.40 -5.08
C ALA A 402 26.78 -1.52 -4.87
N GLU A 403 26.77 -2.15 -3.69
CA GLU A 403 27.71 -3.21 -3.33
C GLU A 403 27.12 -4.60 -3.49
N SER A 404 25.87 -4.78 -3.10
CA SER A 404 25.18 -6.06 -3.23
C SER A 404 23.67 -5.88 -3.31
N ILE A 405 23.02 -6.83 -3.95
CA ILE A 405 21.57 -6.96 -3.97
C ILE A 405 21.21 -8.42 -3.71
N ASN A 406 20.36 -8.66 -2.71
CA ASN A 406 20.00 -9.99 -2.28
C ASN A 406 18.49 -10.14 -2.20
N MET A 407 18.03 -11.34 -2.51
CA MET A 407 16.63 -11.72 -2.36
C MET A 407 16.39 -12.19 -0.92
N VAL A 408 15.27 -11.80 -0.31
CA VAL A 408 14.90 -12.16 1.07
C VAL A 408 13.49 -12.72 1.12
N GLY A 409 13.17 -13.47 2.19
CA GLY A 409 11.86 -14.13 2.33
C GLY A 409 11.68 -15.33 1.40
N THR A 410 12.79 -15.98 1.02
CA THR A 410 12.81 -17.14 0.12
C THR A 410 12.41 -18.46 0.80
N GLU A 411 12.42 -18.48 2.13
CA GLU A 411 12.16 -19.68 2.92
C GLU A 411 10.69 -19.77 3.33
N ARG A 412 10.17 -21.01 3.36
CA ARG A 412 8.86 -21.30 3.97
C ARG A 412 8.89 -21.03 5.47
N ILE A 413 7.76 -20.59 6.00
CA ILE A 413 7.56 -20.48 7.43
C ILE A 413 7.42 -21.90 7.98
N PRO A 414 8.25 -22.32 8.96
CA PRO A 414 8.20 -23.67 9.50
C PRO A 414 6.81 -24.04 10.02
N GLU A 415 6.34 -25.25 9.69
CA GLU A 415 5.08 -25.83 10.21
C GLU A 415 3.79 -25.06 9.86
N VAL A 416 3.85 -24.11 8.93
CA VAL A 416 2.69 -23.31 8.54
C VAL A 416 2.27 -23.67 7.11
N THR A 417 1.02 -24.07 6.96
CA THR A 417 0.39 -24.45 5.70
C THR A 417 -0.95 -23.74 5.51
N TYR A 418 -1.48 -23.76 4.30
CA TYR A 418 -2.84 -23.31 4.00
C TYR A 418 -3.51 -24.24 2.99
N MET A 419 -4.84 -24.32 3.06
CA MET A 419 -5.64 -25.09 2.11
C MET A 419 -5.98 -24.25 0.89
N LYS A 420 -5.47 -24.68 -0.27
CA LYS A 420 -5.77 -24.05 -1.56
C LYS A 420 -6.90 -24.77 -2.27
N GLN A 421 -8.00 -24.05 -2.48
CA GLN A 421 -9.12 -24.55 -3.28
C GLN A 421 -8.75 -24.60 -4.76
N ARG A 422 -9.12 -25.69 -5.42
CA ARG A 422 -8.85 -25.91 -6.85
C ARG A 422 -10.14 -26.25 -7.57
N LYS A 423 -10.43 -25.55 -8.67
CA LYS A 423 -11.67 -25.79 -9.44
C LYS A 423 -11.68 -27.24 -9.97
N GLY A 424 -12.70 -28.01 -9.60
CA GLY A 424 -12.88 -29.40 -10.03
C GLY A 424 -11.84 -30.38 -9.50
N LYS A 425 -11.09 -30.01 -8.44
CA LYS A 425 -10.06 -30.86 -7.80
C LYS A 425 -10.18 -30.74 -6.28
N PRO A 426 -9.71 -31.74 -5.51
CA PRO A 426 -9.67 -31.61 -4.06
C PRO A 426 -8.77 -30.45 -3.64
N ASP A 427 -9.08 -29.91 -2.46
CA ASP A 427 -8.25 -28.90 -1.83
C ASP A 427 -6.84 -29.45 -1.62
N LEU A 428 -5.85 -28.57 -1.82
CA LEU A 428 -4.44 -28.92 -1.73
C LEU A 428 -3.80 -28.14 -0.59
N GLU A 429 -3.22 -28.86 0.36
CA GLU A 429 -2.40 -28.26 1.40
C GLU A 429 -1.05 -27.80 0.82
N LEU A 430 -0.70 -26.53 1.05
CA LEU A 430 0.54 -25.94 0.56
C LEU A 430 1.27 -25.21 1.68
N PRO A 431 2.61 -25.15 1.66
CA PRO A 431 3.37 -24.37 2.62
C PRO A 431 3.11 -22.88 2.47
N VAL A 432 3.29 -22.13 3.55
CA VAL A 432 3.21 -20.66 3.56
C VAL A 432 4.62 -20.08 3.57
N LEU A 433 4.86 -19.14 2.66
CA LEU A 433 6.00 -18.22 2.66
C LEU A 433 5.55 -16.82 3.17
N PRO A 434 6.46 -15.88 3.47
CA PRO A 434 6.09 -14.56 3.96
C PRO A 434 5.18 -13.77 2.99
N SER A 435 5.39 -13.93 1.68
CA SER A 435 4.63 -13.29 0.61
C SER A 435 4.62 -14.19 -0.63
N ASP A 436 3.75 -13.90 -1.60
CA ASP A 436 3.84 -14.49 -2.94
C ASP A 436 5.03 -13.92 -3.74
N HIS A 437 5.55 -12.76 -3.32
CA HIS A 437 6.83 -12.19 -3.76
C HIS A 437 7.99 -12.55 -2.83
N PHE A 438 9.20 -12.49 -3.38
CA PHE A 438 10.44 -12.38 -2.61
C PHE A 438 10.88 -10.92 -2.53
N GLY A 439 11.31 -10.48 -1.34
CA GLY A 439 11.80 -9.12 -1.15
C GLY A 439 13.20 -8.92 -1.74
N LEU A 440 13.58 -7.67 -1.98
CA LEU A 440 14.92 -7.29 -2.44
C LEU A 440 15.60 -6.36 -1.42
N LEU A 441 16.81 -6.72 -1.00
CA LEU A 441 17.65 -5.95 -0.10
C LEU A 441 18.88 -5.44 -0.87
N LEU A 442 18.92 -4.13 -1.12
CA LEU A 442 20.04 -3.44 -1.74
C LEU A 442 20.97 -2.89 -0.64
N THR A 443 22.27 -3.12 -0.78
CA THR A 443 23.31 -2.53 0.07
C THR A 443 24.14 -1.55 -0.75
N LEU A 444 24.31 -0.35 -0.22
CA LEU A 444 25.13 0.72 -0.79
C LEU A 444 26.30 1.04 0.14
N ALA A 445 27.40 1.50 -0.45
CA ALA A 445 28.48 2.16 0.27
C ALA A 445 28.72 3.56 -0.28
N ALA A 446 29.26 4.44 0.56
CA ALA A 446 29.79 5.71 0.10
C ALA A 446 30.92 5.48 -0.93
N ARG A 447 31.04 6.39 -1.89
CA ARG A 447 32.11 6.39 -2.90
C ARG A 447 33.41 6.97 -2.39
#